data_AF-A0A4S4BKG4-F1
#
_entry.id   AF-A0A4S4BKG4-F1
#
_cell.length_a   1.000
_cell.length_b   1.000
_cell.length_c   1.000
_cell.angle_alpha   90.00
_cell.angle_beta   90.00
_cell.angle_gamma   90.00
#
_symmetry.space_group_name_H-M   'P 1'
#
loop_
_entity.id
_entity.type
_entity.pdbx_description
1 polymer ?
#
loop_
_entity_poly.entity_id
_entity_poly.type
_entity_poly.pdbx_seq_one_letter_code
_entity_poly.pdbx_strand_id
1 'polypeptide(L)'
;MNVVRKYYKWIAMLVVVALVAETFVYVLGSKEERASSVVNEAQDDGTIAADISNMTGATTEDILKLKRTGMNWNEVLEKLKQTGYDNSEKKEQRTELLAGTGIEETMTLLVEKGFSQEEITEARMLAERLQFQLKELSAADVGAAPTVSLTGTENKGDESLQAILKMAEQFDLSEAVYNMVLLKKEFGSYEAVLDEYLLSLQIEVDLQQYMSDKEAYLKAKQEKSAGLAHDEIVTSSVVETALLEKIQRSNRSLQGDDVGVANAVLPSSVQDSNSSTPLPDVPQPVARDVKPANPADQVMREIEAINPNR
;
A
#
# COMPACT_ATOMS: atom_id res chain seq x y z
N MET A 1 34.28 49.67 -13.73
CA MET A 1 33.80 49.29 -12.38
C MET A 1 32.83 50.29 -11.70
N ASN A 2 32.41 51.41 -12.33
CA ASN A 2 31.55 52.42 -11.67
C ASN A 2 30.04 52.30 -11.96
N VAL A 3 29.62 51.45 -12.89
CA VAL A 3 28.19 51.33 -13.27
C VAL A 3 27.39 50.54 -12.23
N VAL A 4 27.99 49.49 -11.66
CA VAL A 4 27.32 48.62 -10.66
C VAL A 4 26.98 49.37 -9.37
N ARG A 5 27.81 50.34 -8.96
CA ARG A 5 27.56 51.19 -7.78
C ARG A 5 26.41 52.18 -7.96
N LYS A 6 25.93 52.43 -9.18
CA LYS A 6 24.82 53.36 -9.41
C LYS A 6 23.45 52.69 -9.26
N TYR A 7 23.37 51.38 -9.47
CA TYR A 7 22.10 50.64 -9.52
C TYR A 7 21.86 49.69 -8.35
N TYR A 8 22.83 49.49 -7.44
CA TYR A 8 22.64 48.57 -6.30
C TYR A 8 21.43 48.95 -5.42
N LYS A 9 21.11 50.25 -5.28
CA LYS A 9 19.93 50.70 -4.51
C LYS A 9 18.61 50.29 -5.17
N TRP A 10 18.56 50.34 -6.51
CA TRP A 10 17.38 49.94 -7.28
C TRP A 10 17.22 48.42 -7.30
N ILE A 11 18.33 47.68 -7.42
CA ILE A 11 18.32 46.22 -7.37
C ILE A 11 17.88 45.73 -5.98
N ALA A 12 18.40 46.33 -4.90
CA ALA A 12 18.00 45.99 -3.53
C ALA A 12 16.50 46.26 -3.29
N MET A 13 15.98 47.37 -3.81
CA MET A 13 14.54 47.68 -3.71
C MET A 13 13.67 46.68 -4.46
N LEU A 14 14.10 46.22 -5.64
CA LEU A 14 13.40 45.18 -6.42
C LEU A 14 13.34 43.84 -5.69
N VAL A 15 14.44 43.44 -5.03
CA VAL A 15 14.50 42.19 -4.25
C VAL A 15 13.58 42.24 -3.04
N VAL A 16 13.51 43.38 -2.34
CA VAL A 16 12.60 43.55 -1.20
C VAL A 16 11.14 43.48 -1.64
N VAL A 17 10.78 44.10 -2.77
CA VAL A 17 9.41 44.03 -3.30
C VAL A 17 9.03 42.60 -3.72
N ALA A 18 9.97 41.85 -4.31
CA ALA A 18 9.73 40.44 -4.66
C ALA A 18 9.48 39.57 -3.41
N LEU A 19 10.27 39.75 -2.34
CA LEU A 19 10.10 39.02 -1.09
C LEU A 19 8.79 39.38 -0.35
N VAL A 20 8.36 40.64 -0.40
CA VAL A 20 7.10 41.07 0.22
C VAL A 20 5.87 40.60 -0.59
N ALA A 21 5.98 40.52 -1.92
CA ALA A 21 4.89 40.04 -2.77
C ALA A 21 4.52 38.58 -2.46
N GLU A 22 5.49 37.71 -2.19
CA GLU A 22 5.23 36.32 -1.81
C GLU A 22 4.50 36.20 -0.46
N THR A 23 4.84 37.08 0.51
CA THR A 23 4.12 37.10 1.80
C THR A 23 2.67 37.59 1.69
N PHE A 24 2.37 38.44 0.71
CA PHE A 24 1.02 38.97 0.50
C PHE A 24 0.06 37.92 -0.10
N VAL A 25 0.56 37.00 -0.94
CA VAL A 25 -0.23 35.88 -1.49
C VAL A 25 -0.62 34.90 -0.38
N TYR A 26 0.26 34.67 0.60
CA TYR A 26 -0.02 33.79 1.74
C TYR A 26 -1.03 34.38 2.73
N VAL A 27 -1.05 35.71 2.88
CA VAL A 27 -1.94 36.40 3.84
C VAL A 27 -3.32 36.71 3.26
N LEU A 28 -3.45 36.91 1.95
CA LEU A 28 -4.77 37.07 1.30
C LEU A 28 -5.44 35.73 0.90
N GLY A 29 -4.67 34.64 0.77
CA GLY A 29 -5.21 33.33 0.40
C GLY A 29 -5.89 32.53 1.52
N SER A 30 -5.87 33.01 2.77
CA SER A 30 -6.36 32.23 3.93
C SER A 30 -7.59 32.83 4.61
N LYS A 31 -8.39 33.64 3.89
CA LYS A 31 -9.60 34.26 4.45
C LYS A 31 -10.78 34.18 3.49
N GLU A 32 -11.21 32.95 3.21
CA GLU A 32 -12.53 32.69 2.63
C GLU A 32 -13.40 31.94 3.66
N GLU A 33 -14.68 32.27 3.62
CA GLU A 33 -15.58 32.32 4.75
C GLU A 33 -16.08 30.94 5.22
N ARG A 34 -16.14 30.80 6.54
CA ARG A 34 -17.11 29.92 7.21
C ARG A 34 -18.52 30.41 6.91
N ALA A 35 -19.26 29.70 6.06
CA ALA A 35 -20.71 29.61 6.15
C ALA A 35 -21.25 28.35 5.44
N SER A 36 -21.73 27.43 6.26
CA SER A 36 -22.88 26.53 5.99
C SER A 36 -22.75 25.44 4.92
N SER A 37 -22.55 24.20 5.37
CA SER A 37 -23.27 23.05 4.81
C SER A 37 -23.46 21.96 5.86
N VAL A 38 -24.63 21.97 6.51
CA VAL A 38 -25.20 20.79 7.16
C VAL A 38 -25.74 19.90 6.04
N VAL A 39 -24.89 19.11 5.39
CA VAL A 39 -25.27 17.94 4.58
C VAL A 39 -24.06 17.00 4.51
N ASN A 40 -24.26 15.73 4.89
CA ASN A 40 -23.33 14.58 4.86
C ASN A 40 -22.39 14.35 6.07
N GLU A 41 -22.93 14.39 7.30
CA GLU A 41 -22.21 13.97 8.53
C GLU A 41 -21.68 12.52 8.49
N ALA A 42 -22.30 11.60 7.75
CA ALA A 42 -21.88 10.19 7.80
C ALA A 42 -20.58 9.88 7.01
N GLN A 43 -20.19 10.72 6.05
CA GLN A 43 -19.01 10.46 5.19
C GLN A 43 -17.75 11.18 5.71
N ASP A 44 -17.91 12.24 6.51
CA ASP A 44 -16.82 13.01 7.13
C ASP A 44 -16.48 12.56 8.56
N ASP A 45 -17.41 11.88 9.24
CA ASP A 45 -17.16 11.37 10.58
C ASP A 45 -16.02 10.33 10.61
N GLY A 46 -15.80 9.59 9.51
CA GLY A 46 -14.74 8.60 9.39
C GLY A 46 -13.34 9.23 9.26
N THR A 47 -13.21 10.29 8.48
CA THR A 47 -11.95 11.06 8.30
C THR A 47 -11.59 11.79 9.59
N ILE A 48 -12.56 12.45 10.22
CA ILE A 48 -12.34 13.12 11.50
C ILE A 48 -11.98 12.11 12.60
N ALA A 49 -12.63 10.94 12.63
CA ALA A 49 -12.27 9.89 13.58
C ALA A 49 -10.86 9.32 13.34
N ALA A 50 -10.40 9.21 12.09
CA ALA A 50 -9.06 8.77 11.75
C ALA A 50 -7.98 9.78 12.22
N ASP A 51 -8.23 11.07 12.02
CA ASP A 51 -7.32 12.13 12.49
C ASP A 51 -7.25 12.18 14.01
N ILE A 52 -8.41 12.08 14.69
CA ILE A 52 -8.46 12.01 16.16
C ILE A 52 -7.77 10.74 16.66
N SER A 53 -7.92 9.62 15.96
CA SER A 53 -7.23 8.35 16.27
C SER A 53 -5.72 8.53 16.20
N ASN A 54 -5.22 9.19 15.16
CA ASN A 54 -3.79 9.48 15.02
C ASN A 54 -3.28 10.41 16.14
N MET A 55 -4.08 11.39 16.55
CA MET A 55 -3.68 12.36 17.59
C MET A 55 -3.79 11.82 19.03
N THR A 56 -4.73 10.91 19.30
CA THR A 56 -5.06 10.47 20.67
C THR A 56 -4.72 9.01 20.94
N GLY A 57 -4.43 8.22 19.90
CA GLY A 57 -4.18 6.77 20.00
C GLY A 57 -5.44 5.93 20.23
N ALA A 58 -6.61 6.55 20.35
CA ALA A 58 -7.89 5.85 20.49
C ALA A 58 -8.34 5.25 19.15
N THR A 59 -9.05 4.11 19.17
CA THR A 59 -9.52 3.50 17.92
C THR A 59 -10.64 4.33 17.28
N THR A 60 -10.72 4.32 15.95
CA THR A 60 -11.81 4.98 15.20
C THR A 60 -13.19 4.50 15.66
N GLU A 61 -13.32 3.22 15.99
CA GLU A 61 -14.52 2.61 16.56
C GLU A 61 -14.93 3.25 17.91
N ASP A 62 -13.98 3.46 18.81
CA ASP A 62 -14.24 4.05 20.13
C ASP A 62 -14.54 5.56 20.02
N ILE A 63 -13.88 6.24 19.09
CA ILE A 63 -14.13 7.65 18.75
C ILE A 63 -15.55 7.82 18.19
N LEU A 64 -15.97 6.96 17.27
CA LEU A 64 -17.32 6.97 16.71
C LEU A 64 -18.39 6.59 17.75
N LYS A 65 -18.08 5.69 18.69
CA LYS A 65 -18.97 5.41 19.83
C LYS A 65 -19.17 6.64 20.71
N LEU A 66 -18.11 7.38 21.02
CA LEU A 66 -18.21 8.64 21.76
C LEU A 66 -19.02 9.69 20.98
N LYS A 67 -18.82 9.81 19.66
CA LYS A 67 -19.64 10.67 18.80
C LYS A 67 -21.13 10.29 18.85
N ARG A 68 -21.44 9.00 18.82
CA ARG A 68 -22.82 8.47 18.92
C ARG A 68 -23.48 8.75 20.27
N THR A 69 -22.73 9.09 21.31
CA THR A 69 -23.31 9.58 22.59
C THR A 69 -23.79 11.02 22.54
N GLY A 70 -23.66 11.69 21.39
CA GLY A 70 -24.09 13.08 21.18
C GLY A 70 -23.03 14.12 21.49
N MET A 71 -21.79 13.70 21.80
CA MET A 71 -20.67 14.60 22.03
C MET A 71 -20.23 15.25 20.71
N ASN A 72 -19.77 16.50 20.77
CA ASN A 72 -19.11 17.12 19.63
C ASN A 72 -17.63 16.70 19.54
N TRP A 73 -16.99 16.92 18.39
CA TRP A 73 -15.61 16.45 18.15
C TRP A 73 -14.58 17.00 19.14
N ASN A 74 -14.79 18.22 19.63
CA ASN A 74 -13.90 18.84 20.63
C ASN A 74 -14.06 18.17 21.99
N GLU A 75 -15.28 17.84 22.40
CA GLU A 75 -15.57 17.10 23.64
C GLU A 75 -15.02 15.67 23.57
N VAL A 76 -15.14 15.01 22.41
CA VAL A 76 -14.55 13.69 22.17
C VAL A 76 -13.02 13.77 22.33
N LEU A 77 -12.37 14.74 21.68
CA LEU A 77 -10.92 14.97 21.80
C LEU A 77 -10.49 15.26 23.24
N GLU A 78 -11.19 16.13 23.94
CA GLU A 78 -10.86 16.51 25.32
C GLU A 78 -11.03 15.33 26.26
N LYS A 79 -12.11 14.54 26.09
CA LYS A 79 -12.36 13.34 26.87
C LYS A 79 -11.29 12.27 26.61
N LEU A 80 -10.87 12.08 25.37
CA LEU A 80 -9.81 11.13 25.02
C LEU A 80 -8.45 11.54 25.58
N LYS A 81 -8.14 12.85 25.58
CA LYS A 81 -6.93 13.40 26.20
C LYS A 81 -6.94 13.27 27.73
N GLN A 82 -8.09 13.52 28.38
CA GLN A 82 -8.23 13.42 29.84
C GLN A 82 -8.25 11.98 30.35
N THR A 83 -8.85 11.06 29.57
CA THR A 83 -8.96 9.66 29.97
C THR A 83 -7.62 8.93 29.85
N GLY A 84 -6.62 9.54 29.19
CA GLY A 84 -5.32 8.93 29.00
C GLY A 84 -5.50 7.54 28.41
N TYR A 85 -6.01 7.47 27.17
CA TYR A 85 -6.20 6.21 26.43
C TYR A 85 -4.83 5.62 26.07
N ASP A 86 -4.01 5.30 27.07
CA ASP A 86 -2.94 4.33 26.99
C ASP A 86 -3.62 2.98 26.90
N ASN A 87 -4.06 2.66 25.68
CA ASN A 87 -4.45 1.32 25.32
C ASN A 87 -3.15 0.50 25.18
N SER A 88 -2.45 0.33 26.30
CA SER A 88 -1.11 -0.25 26.36
C SER A 88 -1.11 -1.63 25.73
N GLU A 89 -2.18 -2.42 25.86
CA GLU A 89 -2.27 -3.76 25.24
C GLU A 89 -2.35 -3.73 23.70
N LYS A 90 -3.09 -2.79 23.08
CA LYS A 90 -3.18 -2.69 21.62
C LYS A 90 -2.03 -1.91 21.01
N LYS A 91 -1.49 -0.94 21.76
CA LYS A 91 -0.26 -0.23 21.41
C LYS A 91 0.92 -1.18 21.56
N GLU A 92 0.97 -2.04 22.58
CA GLU A 92 1.94 -3.13 22.72
C GLU A 92 1.75 -4.14 21.60
N GLN A 93 0.55 -4.63 21.26
CA GLN A 93 0.42 -5.55 20.11
C GLN A 93 0.85 -4.92 18.77
N ARG A 94 0.56 -3.64 18.55
CA ARG A 94 0.98 -2.92 17.34
C ARG A 94 2.48 -2.58 17.39
N THR A 95 3.01 -2.23 18.55
CA THR A 95 4.43 -1.98 18.83
C THR A 95 5.21 -3.29 18.91
N GLU A 96 4.61 -4.45 19.15
CA GLU A 96 5.24 -5.77 19.19
C GLU A 96 5.20 -6.40 17.79
N LEU A 97 4.18 -6.10 16.98
CA LEU A 97 4.20 -6.31 15.54
C LEU A 97 5.20 -5.40 14.80
N LEU A 98 5.48 -4.21 15.34
CA LEU A 98 6.45 -3.27 14.76
C LEU A 98 7.88 -3.48 15.33
N ALA A 99 8.02 -3.72 16.63
CA ALA A 99 9.29 -3.94 17.34
C ALA A 99 9.75 -5.41 17.35
N GLY A 100 8.89 -6.34 16.94
CA GLY A 100 9.26 -7.74 16.74
C GLY A 100 10.25 -7.97 15.58
N THR A 101 10.68 -6.92 14.89
CA THR A 101 11.59 -6.99 13.72
C THR A 101 13.02 -6.53 14.01
N GLY A 102 13.35 -6.10 15.23
CA GLY A 102 14.69 -5.57 15.56
C GLY A 102 15.03 -4.25 14.85
N ILE A 103 14.03 -3.59 14.24
CA ILE A 103 14.24 -2.44 13.37
C ILE A 103 14.61 -1.19 14.15
N GLU A 104 14.09 -1.02 15.37
CA GLU A 104 14.40 0.11 16.24
C GLU A 104 15.89 0.16 16.61
N GLU A 105 16.51 -1.01 16.84
CA GLU A 105 17.95 -1.12 17.09
C GLU A 105 18.74 -0.66 15.85
N THR A 106 18.33 -1.13 14.67
CA THR A 106 18.94 -0.73 13.39
C THR A 106 18.77 0.77 13.12
N MET A 107 17.59 1.33 13.37
CA MET A 107 17.34 2.77 13.22
C MET A 107 18.22 3.59 14.15
N THR A 108 18.35 3.17 15.41
CA THR A 108 19.24 3.84 16.39
C THR A 108 20.68 3.81 15.92
N LEU A 109 21.17 2.65 15.48
CA LEU A 109 22.53 2.47 14.99
C LEU A 109 22.83 3.27 13.70
N LEU A 110 21.85 3.44 12.81
CA LEU A 110 21.99 4.27 11.61
C LEU A 110 22.01 5.77 11.95
N VAL A 111 21.19 6.21 12.91
CA VAL A 111 21.24 7.59 13.41
C VAL A 111 22.58 7.88 14.09
N GLU A 112 23.10 6.95 14.89
CA GLU A 112 24.43 7.06 15.50
C GLU A 112 25.56 7.14 14.46
N LYS A 113 25.41 6.44 13.32
CA LYS A 113 26.33 6.54 12.17
C LYS A 113 26.20 7.85 11.39
N GLY A 114 25.23 8.71 11.72
CA GLY A 114 25.07 10.05 11.16
C GLY A 114 24.15 10.11 9.93
N PHE A 115 23.34 9.09 9.67
CA PHE A 115 22.33 9.13 8.62
C PHE A 115 21.10 9.92 9.07
N SER A 116 20.43 10.58 8.12
CA SER A 116 19.23 11.37 8.41
C SER A 116 18.02 10.47 8.66
N GLN A 117 17.07 10.95 9.48
CA GLN A 117 15.84 10.22 9.77
C GLN A 117 15.01 10.00 8.50
N GLU A 118 15.05 10.96 7.59
CA GLU A 118 14.40 10.90 6.28
C GLU A 118 14.95 9.76 5.43
N GLU A 119 16.28 9.62 5.33
CA GLU A 119 16.92 8.55 4.58
C GLU A 119 16.56 7.15 5.10
N ILE A 120 16.54 7.00 6.43
CA ILE A 120 16.20 5.74 7.11
C ILE A 120 14.71 5.40 6.88
N THR A 121 13.84 6.40 6.98
CA THR A 121 12.39 6.22 6.79
C THR A 121 12.06 5.86 5.35
N GLU A 122 12.72 6.48 4.37
CA GLU A 122 12.56 6.16 2.95
C GLU A 122 12.95 4.70 2.65
N ALA A 123 14.13 4.27 3.13
CA ALA A 123 14.58 2.89 2.99
C ALA A 123 13.62 1.90 3.66
N ARG A 124 13.15 2.23 4.87
CA ARG A 124 12.18 1.44 5.63
C ARG A 124 10.88 1.24 4.87
N MET A 125 10.27 2.30 4.34
CA MET A 125 9.01 2.20 3.61
C MET A 125 9.12 1.27 2.39
N LEU A 126 10.24 1.34 1.66
CA LEU A 126 10.50 0.46 0.52
C LEU A 126 10.69 -1.00 0.94
N ALA A 127 11.47 -1.25 1.99
CA ALA A 127 11.69 -2.59 2.51
C ALA A 127 10.40 -3.21 3.12
N GLU A 128 9.60 -2.41 3.83
CA GLU A 128 8.29 -2.84 4.37
C GLU A 128 7.31 -3.17 3.24
N ARG A 129 7.26 -2.35 2.18
CA ARG A 129 6.46 -2.63 0.99
C ARG A 129 6.85 -3.97 0.39
N LEU A 130 8.14 -4.22 0.19
CA LEU A 130 8.61 -5.48 -0.38
C LEU A 130 8.32 -6.67 0.55
N GLN A 131 8.56 -6.54 1.84
CA GLN A 131 8.25 -7.59 2.82
C GLN A 131 6.77 -7.94 2.79
N PHE A 132 5.89 -6.94 2.71
CA PHE A 132 4.46 -7.16 2.56
C PHE A 132 4.15 -7.92 1.26
N GLN A 133 4.72 -7.50 0.12
CA GLN A 133 4.51 -8.17 -1.16
C GLN A 133 4.97 -9.64 -1.13
N LEU A 134 6.13 -9.92 -0.53
CA LEU A 134 6.65 -11.28 -0.35
C LEU A 134 5.72 -12.11 0.55
N LYS A 135 5.26 -11.55 1.66
CA LYS A 135 4.30 -12.22 2.57
C LYS A 135 2.98 -12.52 1.87
N GLU A 136 2.42 -11.57 1.14
CA GLU A 136 1.17 -11.76 0.38
C GLU A 136 1.32 -12.83 -0.71
N LEU A 137 2.45 -12.90 -1.39
CA LEU A 137 2.73 -13.97 -2.35
C LEU A 137 2.90 -15.32 -1.66
N SER A 138 3.48 -15.35 -0.46
CA SER A 138 3.67 -16.56 0.33
C SER A 138 2.41 -17.07 1.04
N ALA A 139 1.46 -16.20 1.30
CA ALA A 139 0.16 -16.58 1.85
C ALA A 139 -0.59 -17.41 0.82
N ALA A 140 -0.66 -18.73 1.07
CA ALA A 140 -1.46 -19.65 0.27
C ALA A 140 -2.91 -19.13 0.20
N ASP A 141 -3.50 -19.11 -1.00
CA ASP A 141 -4.94 -18.93 -1.15
C ASP A 141 -5.64 -20.08 -0.41
N VAL A 142 -6.11 -19.84 0.82
CA VAL A 142 -6.82 -20.82 1.67
C VAL A 142 -8.20 -21.21 1.08
N GLY A 143 -8.41 -21.02 -0.22
CA GLY A 143 -9.67 -21.28 -0.93
C GLY A 143 -9.56 -22.00 -2.26
N ALA A 144 -8.36 -22.29 -2.79
CA ALA A 144 -8.20 -23.01 -4.05
C ALA A 144 -7.60 -24.40 -3.81
N ALA A 145 -8.46 -25.43 -3.84
CA ALA A 145 -8.00 -26.81 -3.94
C ALA A 145 -7.13 -27.00 -5.21
N PRO A 146 -6.13 -27.90 -5.18
CA PRO A 146 -5.26 -28.12 -6.32
C PRO A 146 -6.02 -28.92 -7.39
N THR A 147 -6.44 -28.21 -8.42
CA THR A 147 -6.96 -28.77 -9.68
C THR A 147 -6.48 -27.79 -10.75
N VAL A 148 -5.65 -28.12 -11.73
CA VAL A 148 -5.47 -29.36 -12.46
C VAL A 148 -4.06 -29.33 -13.07
N SER A 149 -3.29 -30.42 -12.99
CA SER A 149 -2.20 -30.66 -13.94
C SER A 149 -2.82 -30.90 -15.32
N LEU A 150 -2.72 -29.93 -16.23
CA LEU A 150 -3.01 -30.09 -17.65
C LEU A 150 -1.76 -29.71 -18.44
N THR A 151 -0.99 -30.76 -18.77
CA THR A 151 -0.24 -30.94 -20.02
C THR A 151 0.36 -29.69 -20.69
N GLY A 152 1.70 -29.60 -20.64
CA GLY A 152 2.47 -29.23 -21.83
C GLY A 152 2.93 -27.78 -21.96
N THR A 153 3.36 -27.14 -20.88
CA THR A 153 4.26 -25.98 -20.95
C THR A 153 5.17 -26.01 -19.73
N GLU A 154 6.47 -26.02 -19.94
CA GLU A 154 7.49 -26.16 -18.90
C GLU A 154 7.35 -25.12 -17.79
N ASN A 155 7.51 -25.60 -16.56
CA ASN A 155 7.24 -25.00 -15.25
C ASN A 155 8.13 -23.79 -14.89
N LYS A 156 8.19 -22.73 -15.71
CA LYS A 156 8.93 -21.51 -15.31
C LYS A 156 8.22 -20.70 -14.21
N GLY A 157 6.89 -20.75 -14.18
CA GLY A 157 6.09 -20.04 -13.18
C GLY A 157 6.23 -20.61 -11.78
N ASP A 158 6.43 -21.92 -11.66
CA ASP A 158 6.51 -22.60 -10.36
C ASP A 158 7.89 -22.42 -9.70
N GLU A 159 8.97 -22.37 -10.48
CA GLU A 159 10.34 -22.18 -9.97
C GLU A 159 10.55 -20.76 -9.41
N SER A 160 10.07 -19.72 -10.11
CA SER A 160 10.13 -18.34 -9.62
C SER A 160 9.28 -18.15 -8.35
N LEU A 161 8.13 -18.83 -8.26
CA LEU A 161 7.27 -18.80 -7.07
C LEU A 161 7.95 -19.48 -5.88
N GLN A 162 8.61 -20.62 -6.08
CA GLN A 162 9.40 -21.26 -5.03
C GLN A 162 10.57 -20.39 -4.55
N ALA A 163 11.25 -19.68 -5.46
CA ALA A 163 12.30 -18.73 -5.09
C ALA A 163 11.72 -17.58 -4.23
N ILE A 164 10.55 -17.05 -4.60
CA ILE A 164 9.83 -16.02 -3.83
C ILE A 164 9.45 -16.53 -2.43
N LEU A 165 8.97 -17.76 -2.32
CA LEU A 165 8.62 -18.38 -1.03
C LEU A 165 9.84 -18.49 -0.11
N LYS A 166 10.95 -19.02 -0.63
CA LYS A 166 12.20 -19.14 0.13
C LYS A 166 12.73 -17.77 0.56
N MET A 167 12.65 -16.77 -0.31
CA MET A 167 13.04 -15.40 0.04
C MET A 167 12.12 -14.79 1.10
N ALA A 168 10.81 -15.03 1.05
CA ALA A 168 9.89 -14.52 2.05
C ALA A 168 10.23 -15.03 3.47
N GLU A 169 10.74 -16.26 3.58
CA GLU A 169 11.23 -16.83 4.85
C GLU A 169 12.57 -16.24 5.30
N GLN A 170 13.45 -15.91 4.36
CA GLN A 170 14.81 -15.42 4.63
C GLN A 170 14.88 -13.88 4.74
N PHE A 171 13.85 -13.16 4.32
CA PHE A 171 13.86 -11.71 4.25
C PHE A 171 13.87 -11.08 5.64
N ASP A 172 15.01 -10.54 6.04
CA ASP A 172 15.14 -9.71 7.22
C ASP A 172 14.96 -8.22 6.86
N LEU A 173 13.99 -7.57 7.52
CA LEU A 173 13.65 -6.17 7.29
C LEU A 173 14.74 -5.22 7.79
N SER A 174 15.32 -5.53 8.95
CA SER A 174 16.35 -4.72 9.58
C SER A 174 17.63 -4.72 8.75
N GLU A 175 18.05 -5.90 8.29
CA GLU A 175 19.20 -6.05 7.42
C GLU A 175 18.99 -5.38 6.05
N ALA A 176 17.79 -5.50 5.46
CA ALA A 176 17.46 -4.80 4.22
C ALA A 176 17.63 -3.29 4.37
N VAL A 177 17.03 -2.69 5.41
CA VAL A 177 17.13 -1.25 5.69
C VAL A 177 18.56 -0.82 5.96
N TYR A 178 19.30 -1.59 6.74
CA TYR A 178 20.71 -1.33 7.02
C TYR A 178 21.54 -1.27 5.74
N ASN A 179 21.44 -2.31 4.91
CA ASN A 179 22.16 -2.41 3.65
C ASN A 179 21.77 -1.28 2.70
N MET A 180 20.47 -1.00 2.55
CA MET A 180 19.96 0.08 1.69
C MET A 180 20.56 1.43 2.06
N VAL A 181 20.58 1.78 3.34
CA VAL A 181 21.12 3.08 3.80
C VAL A 181 22.63 3.17 3.59
N LEU A 182 23.38 2.11 3.91
CA LEU A 182 24.85 2.13 3.78
C LEU A 182 25.31 2.09 2.32
N LEU A 183 24.63 1.33 1.47
CA LEU A 183 25.08 1.03 0.10
C LEU A 183 24.43 1.91 -0.98
N LYS A 184 23.42 2.74 -0.63
CA LYS A 184 22.72 3.65 -1.57
C LYS A 184 23.69 4.40 -2.50
N LYS A 185 24.77 4.94 -1.94
CA LYS A 185 25.73 5.75 -2.70
C LYS A 185 26.54 4.93 -3.71
N GLU A 186 26.79 3.66 -3.43
CA GLU A 186 27.54 2.78 -4.34
C GLU A 186 26.68 2.19 -5.44
N PHE A 187 25.43 1.83 -5.12
CA PHE A 187 24.49 1.22 -6.06
C PHE A 187 23.61 2.25 -6.78
N GLY A 188 23.61 3.51 -6.34
CA GLY A 188 22.93 4.63 -6.98
C GLY A 188 21.51 4.89 -6.47
N SER A 189 20.75 3.85 -6.10
CA SER A 189 19.41 3.99 -5.52
C SER A 189 19.13 2.92 -4.45
N TYR A 190 18.06 3.12 -3.69
CA TYR A 190 17.62 2.16 -2.68
C TYR A 190 17.09 0.87 -3.31
N GLU A 191 16.37 0.99 -4.42
CA GLU A 191 15.86 -0.13 -5.21
C GLU A 191 17.01 -0.99 -5.74
N ALA A 192 18.09 -0.38 -6.23
CA ALA A 192 19.25 -1.11 -6.70
C ALA A 192 19.94 -1.92 -5.59
N VAL A 193 20.03 -1.37 -4.37
CA VAL A 193 20.54 -2.12 -3.21
C VAL A 193 19.57 -3.24 -2.83
N LEU A 194 18.27 -2.97 -2.86
CA LEU A 194 17.24 -3.93 -2.50
C LEU A 194 17.22 -5.12 -3.48
N ASP A 195 17.39 -4.86 -4.78
CA ASP A 195 17.53 -5.89 -5.81
C ASP A 195 18.82 -6.71 -5.60
N GLU A 196 19.93 -6.05 -5.22
CA GLU A 196 21.17 -6.76 -4.88
C GLU A 196 21.01 -7.62 -3.62
N TYR A 197 20.28 -7.15 -2.61
CA TYR A 197 19.96 -7.90 -1.41
C TYR A 197 19.09 -9.13 -1.72
N LEU A 198 18.05 -8.97 -2.55
CA LEU A 198 17.26 -10.10 -3.02
C LEU A 198 18.11 -11.11 -3.79
N LEU A 199 19.03 -10.64 -4.63
CA LEU A 199 19.98 -11.51 -5.32
C LEU A 199 20.86 -12.24 -4.31
N SER A 200 21.40 -11.54 -3.30
CA SER A 200 22.28 -12.13 -2.30
C SER A 200 21.60 -13.25 -1.51
N LEU A 201 20.31 -13.10 -1.21
CA LEU A 201 19.48 -14.17 -0.62
C LEU A 201 19.37 -15.38 -1.57
N GLN A 202 19.13 -15.15 -2.87
CA GLN A 202 19.00 -16.23 -3.87
C GLN A 202 20.29 -17.03 -4.04
N ILE A 203 21.45 -16.37 -4.01
CA ILE A 203 22.77 -17.04 -4.10
C ILE A 203 23.35 -17.45 -2.74
N GLU A 204 22.64 -17.20 -1.64
CA GLU A 204 23.10 -17.47 -0.27
C GLU A 204 24.49 -16.84 -0.01
N VAL A 205 24.65 -15.56 -0.38
CA VAL A 205 25.83 -14.74 -0.09
C VAL A 205 25.39 -13.58 0.79
N ASP A 206 26.14 -13.33 1.85
CA ASP A 206 25.90 -12.22 2.75
C ASP A 206 26.28 -10.89 2.07
N LEU A 207 25.31 -9.99 1.92
CA LEU A 207 25.54 -8.65 1.36
C LEU A 207 26.44 -7.81 2.27
N GLN A 208 26.49 -8.06 3.57
CA GLN A 208 27.40 -7.36 4.48
C GLN A 208 28.87 -7.66 4.17
N GLN A 209 29.15 -8.78 3.51
CA GLN A 209 30.49 -9.06 3.01
C GLN A 209 30.94 -8.00 2.00
N TYR A 210 30.04 -7.40 1.23
CA TYR A 210 30.38 -6.30 0.33
C TYR A 210 31.01 -5.10 1.06
N MET A 211 30.54 -4.81 2.28
CA MET A 211 31.06 -3.71 3.10
C MET A 211 32.41 -4.04 3.75
N SER A 212 32.67 -5.31 4.04
CA SER A 212 33.90 -5.76 4.71
C SER A 212 35.01 -6.14 3.74
N ASP A 213 34.65 -6.85 2.66
CA ASP A 213 35.53 -7.34 1.60
C ASP A 213 34.75 -7.42 0.27
N LYS A 214 34.76 -6.29 -0.44
CA LYS A 214 34.11 -6.11 -1.74
C LYS A 214 34.58 -7.10 -2.79
N GLU A 215 35.87 -7.41 -2.84
CA GLU A 215 36.41 -8.32 -3.85
C GLU A 215 35.95 -9.76 -3.61
N ALA A 216 35.96 -10.20 -2.35
CA ALA A 216 35.46 -11.52 -1.98
C ALA A 216 33.96 -11.66 -2.28
N TYR A 217 33.17 -10.63 -2.00
CA TYR A 217 31.75 -10.61 -2.35
C TYR A 217 31.54 -10.73 -3.86
N LEU A 218 32.22 -9.91 -4.68
CA LEU A 218 32.06 -9.92 -6.14
C LEU A 218 32.47 -11.26 -6.75
N LYS A 219 33.53 -11.88 -6.21
CA LYS A 219 33.95 -13.23 -6.63
C LYS A 219 32.91 -14.28 -6.27
N ALA A 220 32.41 -14.27 -5.03
CA ALA A 220 31.37 -15.21 -4.59
C ALA A 220 30.07 -15.02 -5.39
N LYS A 221 29.68 -13.77 -5.66
CA LYS A 221 28.57 -13.42 -6.54
C LYS A 221 28.75 -14.05 -7.92
N GLN A 222 29.89 -13.84 -8.57
CA GLN A 222 30.16 -14.39 -9.90
C GLN A 222 30.15 -15.93 -9.92
N GLU A 223 30.76 -16.57 -8.93
CA GLU A 223 30.84 -18.03 -8.84
C GLU A 223 29.46 -18.66 -8.63
N LYS A 224 28.64 -18.08 -7.75
CA LYS A 224 27.31 -18.63 -7.43
C LYS A 224 26.23 -18.18 -8.40
N SER A 225 26.34 -17.00 -9.02
CA SER A 225 25.40 -16.52 -10.04
C SER A 225 25.58 -17.26 -11.37
N ALA A 226 26.71 -17.93 -11.60
CA ALA A 226 26.93 -18.72 -12.82
C ALA A 226 25.92 -19.88 -12.97
N GLY A 227 25.27 -20.29 -11.88
CA GLY A 227 24.22 -21.30 -11.88
C GLY A 227 22.79 -20.75 -12.03
N LEU A 228 22.59 -19.43 -12.02
CA LEU A 228 21.28 -18.79 -12.16
C LEU A 228 21.10 -18.25 -13.57
N ALA A 229 20.00 -18.62 -14.24
CA ALA A 229 19.65 -17.97 -15.49
C ALA A 229 19.23 -16.51 -15.22
N HIS A 230 19.48 -15.61 -16.16
CA HIS A 230 19.11 -14.19 -16.00
C HIS A 230 17.60 -13.98 -15.77
N ASP A 231 16.78 -14.90 -16.30
CA ASP A 231 15.32 -14.88 -16.18
C ASP A 231 14.82 -15.43 -14.82
N GLU A 232 15.71 -16.04 -14.02
CA GLU A 232 15.40 -16.62 -12.71
C GLU A 232 15.72 -15.64 -11.56
N ILE A 233 16.41 -14.53 -11.85
CA ILE A 233 16.77 -13.54 -10.84
C ILE A 233 15.51 -12.79 -10.42
N VAL A 234 15.09 -13.00 -9.17
CA VAL A 234 13.96 -12.30 -8.58
C VAL A 234 14.42 -10.94 -8.08
N THR A 235 13.91 -9.88 -8.72
CA THR A 235 14.08 -8.48 -8.31
C THR A 235 12.80 -7.95 -7.67
N SER A 236 12.87 -6.76 -7.07
CA SER A 236 11.68 -6.06 -6.54
C SER A 236 10.58 -5.89 -7.61
N SER A 237 10.96 -5.61 -8.85
CA SER A 237 10.03 -5.52 -9.99
C SER A 237 9.37 -6.85 -10.34
N VAL A 238 10.10 -7.98 -10.20
CA VAL A 238 9.54 -9.32 -10.43
C VAL A 238 8.52 -9.65 -9.35
N VAL A 239 8.83 -9.35 -8.09
CA VAL A 239 7.90 -9.53 -6.95
C VAL A 239 6.63 -8.69 -7.15
N GLU A 240 6.78 -7.42 -7.54
CA GLU A 240 5.62 -6.55 -7.81
C GLU A 240 4.75 -7.09 -8.95
N THR A 241 5.36 -7.53 -10.04
CA THR A 241 4.65 -8.11 -11.20
C THR A 241 3.90 -9.37 -10.78
N ALA A 242 4.54 -10.28 -10.02
CA ALA A 242 3.92 -11.49 -9.52
C ALA A 242 2.70 -11.19 -8.62
N LEU A 243 2.78 -10.17 -7.76
CA LEU A 243 1.67 -9.77 -6.91
C LEU A 243 0.50 -9.19 -7.72
N LEU A 244 0.79 -8.33 -8.71
CA LEU A 244 -0.23 -7.79 -9.59
C LEU A 244 -0.93 -8.89 -10.39
N GLU A 245 -0.18 -9.88 -10.88
CA GLU A 245 -0.75 -11.05 -11.53
C GLU A 245 -1.65 -11.86 -10.59
N LYS A 246 -1.22 -12.09 -9.33
CA LYS A 246 -2.04 -12.77 -8.32
C LYS A 246 -3.38 -12.03 -8.13
N ILE A 247 -3.34 -10.72 -7.91
CA ILE A 247 -4.55 -9.88 -7.75
C ILE A 247 -5.45 -9.95 -8.98
N GLN A 248 -4.88 -9.88 -10.20
CA GLN A 248 -5.66 -9.96 -11.44
C GLN A 248 -6.33 -11.33 -11.61
N ARG A 249 -5.63 -12.42 -11.27
CA ARG A 249 -6.19 -13.78 -11.32
C ARG A 249 -7.33 -13.93 -10.31
N SER A 250 -7.16 -13.45 -9.08
CA SER A 250 -8.22 -13.45 -8.05
C SER A 250 -9.43 -12.61 -8.48
N ASN A 251 -9.23 -11.48 -9.14
CA ASN A 251 -10.35 -10.67 -9.65
C ASN A 251 -11.11 -11.34 -10.80
N ARG A 252 -10.40 -12.06 -11.68
CA ARG A 252 -11.02 -12.82 -12.78
C ARG A 252 -11.81 -14.02 -12.27
N SER A 253 -11.29 -14.74 -11.27
CA SER A 253 -12.02 -15.87 -10.66
C SER A 253 -13.29 -15.42 -9.94
N LEU A 254 -13.29 -14.21 -9.36
CA LEU A 254 -14.48 -13.60 -8.77
C LEU A 254 -15.50 -13.08 -9.80
N GLN A 255 -15.08 -12.88 -11.06
CA GLN A 255 -15.92 -12.31 -12.12
C GLN A 255 -16.48 -13.34 -13.12
N GLY A 256 -16.19 -14.65 -13.01
CA GLY A 256 -16.61 -15.60 -14.04
C GLY A 256 -16.72 -17.06 -13.62
N ASP A 257 -17.94 -17.45 -13.24
CA ASP A 257 -18.51 -18.76 -13.58
C ASP A 257 -20.01 -18.66 -13.94
N ASP A 258 -20.46 -17.53 -14.53
CA ASP A 258 -21.87 -17.37 -14.96
C ASP A 258 -22.05 -16.71 -16.35
N VAL A 259 -21.12 -16.95 -17.28
CA VAL A 259 -21.36 -16.66 -18.71
C VAL A 259 -20.78 -17.76 -19.60
N GLY A 260 -21.32 -18.97 -19.46
CA GLY A 260 -21.14 -20.07 -20.41
C GLY A 260 -22.41 -20.28 -21.22
N VAL A 261 -22.51 -19.58 -22.36
CA VAL A 261 -23.64 -19.66 -23.30
C VAL A 261 -23.90 -21.09 -23.76
N ALA A 262 -25.19 -21.43 -23.74
CA ALA A 262 -25.81 -22.64 -24.23
C ALA A 262 -25.26 -23.17 -25.57
N ASN A 263 -24.86 -24.44 -25.57
CA ASN A 263 -25.15 -25.40 -26.63
C ASN A 263 -25.01 -26.82 -26.08
N ALA A 264 -25.80 -27.13 -25.04
CA ALA A 264 -26.07 -28.50 -24.66
C ALA A 264 -27.31 -28.97 -25.44
N VAL A 265 -27.05 -29.82 -26.43
CA VAL A 265 -28.06 -30.63 -27.12
C VAL A 265 -28.91 -31.35 -26.07
N LEU A 266 -30.21 -31.07 -26.07
CA LEU A 266 -31.21 -31.80 -25.29
C LEU A 266 -31.27 -33.27 -25.75
N PRO A 267 -31.20 -34.25 -24.85
CA PRO A 267 -31.92 -35.49 -25.00
C PRO A 267 -33.23 -35.39 -24.20
N SER A 268 -34.33 -35.57 -24.92
CA SER A 268 -35.68 -35.73 -24.38
C SER A 268 -35.79 -36.95 -23.44
N SER A 269 -36.80 -36.87 -22.54
CA SER A 269 -37.42 -37.97 -21.76
C SER A 269 -36.81 -38.24 -20.38
N VAL A 270 -37.56 -38.03 -19.28
CA VAL A 270 -38.48 -39.01 -18.65
C VAL A 270 -39.35 -38.30 -17.58
N GLN A 271 -40.59 -38.80 -17.48
CA GLN A 271 -41.73 -38.45 -16.62
C GLN A 271 -41.53 -38.47 -15.08
N ASP A 272 -42.35 -37.62 -14.44
CA ASP A 272 -43.11 -37.78 -13.18
C ASP A 272 -42.63 -38.75 -12.08
N SER A 273 -42.48 -38.24 -10.85
CA SER A 273 -43.58 -38.30 -9.86
C SER A 273 -43.16 -37.85 -8.43
N ASN A 274 -44.02 -37.04 -7.83
CA ASN A 274 -44.40 -36.95 -6.41
C ASN A 274 -43.33 -37.03 -5.30
N SER A 275 -43.09 -35.90 -4.65
CA SER A 275 -43.01 -35.88 -3.18
C SER A 275 -43.61 -34.58 -2.62
N SER A 276 -44.73 -34.73 -1.94
CA SER A 276 -45.43 -33.69 -1.19
C SER A 276 -44.68 -33.40 0.12
N THR A 277 -44.32 -32.14 0.35
CA THR A 277 -43.98 -31.65 1.70
C THR A 277 -44.73 -30.34 1.95
N PRO A 278 -45.52 -30.22 3.03
CA PRO A 278 -46.27 -29.01 3.31
C PRO A 278 -45.42 -28.07 4.16
N LEU A 279 -44.67 -27.17 3.52
CA LEU A 279 -44.20 -25.96 4.19
C LEU A 279 -44.94 -24.75 3.61
N PRO A 280 -45.40 -23.80 4.44
CA PRO A 280 -46.02 -22.58 3.96
C PRO A 280 -45.01 -21.75 3.16
N ASP A 281 -45.40 -21.34 1.96
CA ASP A 281 -44.61 -20.47 1.07
C ASP A 281 -44.24 -19.17 1.79
N VAL A 282 -42.95 -19.03 2.10
CA VAL A 282 -42.36 -17.77 2.53
C VAL A 282 -42.34 -16.87 1.30
N PRO A 283 -42.96 -15.66 1.32
CA PRO A 283 -42.90 -14.76 0.18
C PRO A 283 -41.43 -14.40 -0.08
N GLN A 284 -40.92 -14.86 -1.22
CA GLN A 284 -39.57 -14.52 -1.67
C GLN A 284 -39.51 -13.01 -1.90
N PRO A 285 -38.56 -12.29 -1.28
CA PRO A 285 -38.38 -10.87 -1.56
C PRO A 285 -38.01 -10.72 -3.04
N VAL A 286 -38.84 -9.99 -3.79
CA VAL A 286 -38.52 -9.59 -5.16
C VAL A 286 -37.36 -8.60 -5.07
N ALA A 287 -36.13 -9.11 -5.12
CA ALA A 287 -34.95 -8.29 -5.30
C ALA A 287 -35.12 -7.59 -6.66
N ARG A 288 -35.38 -6.28 -6.62
CA ARG A 288 -35.29 -5.47 -7.84
C ARG A 288 -33.82 -5.48 -8.23
N ASP A 289 -33.53 -6.08 -9.38
CA ASP A 289 -32.23 -6.04 -10.02
C ASP A 289 -31.91 -4.59 -10.41
N VAL A 290 -31.39 -3.83 -9.45
CA VAL A 290 -30.91 -2.47 -9.67
C VAL A 290 -29.52 -2.58 -10.28
N LYS A 291 -29.48 -2.58 -11.61
CA LYS A 291 -28.23 -2.44 -12.35
C LYS A 291 -27.49 -1.19 -11.87
N PRO A 292 -26.18 -1.27 -11.57
CA PRO A 292 -25.38 -0.10 -11.23
C PRO A 292 -25.52 0.96 -12.31
N ALA A 293 -25.79 2.21 -11.91
CA ALA A 293 -25.85 3.32 -12.85
C ALA A 293 -24.46 3.52 -13.50
N ASN A 294 -24.45 3.69 -14.82
CA ASN A 294 -23.22 3.96 -15.55
C ASN A 294 -22.71 5.38 -15.17
N PRO A 295 -21.50 5.51 -14.60
CA PRO A 295 -20.96 6.80 -14.17
C PRO A 295 -20.81 7.79 -15.33
N ALA A 296 -20.57 7.32 -16.56
CA ALA A 296 -20.48 8.19 -17.73
C ALA A 296 -21.80 8.94 -18.02
N ASP A 297 -22.94 8.29 -17.80
CA ASP A 297 -24.27 8.88 -18.00
C ASP A 297 -24.65 9.86 -16.88
N GLN A 298 -24.00 9.75 -15.71
CA GLN A 298 -24.18 10.68 -14.61
C GLN A 298 -23.39 11.97 -14.86
N VAL A 299 -22.14 11.85 -15.31
CA VAL A 299 -21.30 13.00 -15.69
C VAL A 299 -21.90 13.77 -16.87
N MET A 300 -22.42 13.10 -17.90
CA MET A 300 -23.10 13.79 -19.01
C MET A 300 -24.33 14.58 -18.57
N ARG A 301 -25.14 14.04 -17.65
CA ARG A 301 -26.30 14.76 -17.09
C ARG A 301 -25.89 15.98 -16.27
N GLU A 302 -24.79 15.89 -15.54
CA GLU A 302 -24.23 17.04 -14.81
C GLU A 302 -23.72 18.13 -15.76
N ILE A 303 -23.03 17.75 -16.85
CA ILE A 303 -22.57 18.70 -17.88
C ILE A 303 -23.75 19.38 -18.59
N GLU A 304 -24.80 18.62 -18.93
CA GLU A 304 -26.01 19.16 -19.55
C GLU A 304 -26.78 20.10 -18.62
N ALA A 305 -26.78 19.83 -17.31
CA ALA A 305 -27.43 20.69 -16.30
C ALA A 305 -26.69 22.01 -16.06
N ILE A 306 -25.38 22.06 -16.36
CA ILE A 306 -24.54 23.25 -16.19
C ILE A 306 -24.52 24.13 -17.45
N ASN A 307 -25.01 23.63 -18.60
CA ASN A 307 -25.01 24.39 -19.85
C ASN A 307 -26.04 25.56 -19.81
N PRO A 308 -25.59 26.82 -19.78
CA PRO A 308 -26.47 27.98 -19.55
C PRO A 308 -27.22 28.46 -20.82
N ASN A 309 -27.10 27.75 -21.95
CA ASN A 309 -27.75 28.12 -23.22
C ASN A 309 -28.97 27.24 -23.55
N ARG A 310 -29.82 26.98 -22.56
CA ARG A 310 -31.15 26.38 -22.75
C ARG A 310 -32.24 27.22 -22.11
#